data_AF-A0A497B442-F1
#
_entry.id   AF-A0A497B442-F1
#
_cell.length_a   1.000
_cell.length_b   1.000
_cell.length_c   1.000
_cell.angle_alpha   90.00
_cell.angle_beta   90.00
_cell.angle_gamma   90.00
#
_symmetry.space_group_name_H-M   'P 1'
#
loop_
_entity.id
_entity.type
_entity.pdbx_description
1 polymer ?
#
loop_
_entity_poly.entity_id
_entity_poly.type
_entity_poly.pdbx_seq_one_letter_code
_entity_poly.pdbx_strand_id
1 'polypeptide(L)'
;QVSWRNLVAGGLSAVGLLLLVLAFAALDYAVALAAVPVGVLAALLAFTPEIPSPQRLLWLMVGGAMALSLVVEIIVLDGDIGRMNTVFKFYLQVWTLLSVAAAVSLAWVRERAQGWQPEPRQLWWAVMAALILGGALFLPYGIRARATDRMSSQVGPTLDGMAFMEHAAIFDGAPERGSQEISLAGDYAAIRWIQDTVQGSPVILEGRGYREYLWGSRVSIYTGLPAVLGWRWHQVQQYAALPETVVSWRQDDVSDCYNTTDASRALSILARYDVRYVYVGAYERAYYDPAGLAKFDDLADQGLLRVVYNAQGVMIYEVVADLSAYARHPSHNSSADRVYGLEE
;
A
#
# COMPACT_ATOMS: atom_id res chain seq x y z
N GLN A 1 -2.81 -3.29 -58.36
CA GLN A 1 -4.19 -2.77 -58.51
C GLN A 1 -5.00 -3.28 -57.33
N VAL A 2 -5.46 -2.40 -56.44
CA VAL A 2 -6.32 -2.81 -55.31
C VAL A 2 -7.72 -3.07 -55.88
N SER A 3 -8.26 -4.28 -55.70
CA SER A 3 -9.59 -4.61 -56.23
C SER A 3 -10.67 -3.83 -55.47
N TRP A 4 -11.77 -3.47 -56.13
CA TRP A 4 -12.94 -2.83 -55.47
C TRP A 4 -13.43 -3.62 -54.25
N ARG A 5 -13.38 -4.96 -54.31
CA ARG A 5 -13.71 -5.84 -53.17
C ARG A 5 -12.79 -5.60 -51.96
N ASN A 6 -11.49 -5.37 -52.19
CA ASN A 6 -10.54 -5.11 -51.11
C ASN A 6 -10.78 -3.73 -50.47
N LEU A 7 -11.19 -2.73 -51.27
CA LEU A 7 -11.56 -1.41 -50.76
C LEU A 7 -12.82 -1.47 -49.89
N VAL A 8 -13.86 -2.18 -50.35
CA VAL A 8 -15.11 -2.36 -49.59
C VAL A 8 -14.86 -3.16 -48.30
N ALA A 9 -14.10 -4.26 -48.37
CA ALA A 9 -13.76 -5.06 -47.20
C ALA A 9 -12.92 -4.27 -46.17
N GLY A 10 -11.96 -3.46 -46.64
CA GLY A 10 -11.17 -2.57 -45.79
C GLY A 10 -12.03 -1.51 -45.10
N GLY A 11 -12.96 -0.88 -45.86
CA GLY A 11 -13.91 0.10 -45.33
C GLY A 11 -14.83 -0.49 -44.26
N LEU A 12 -15.41 -1.67 -44.50
CA LEU A 12 -16.24 -2.37 -43.52
C LEU A 12 -15.46 -2.74 -42.25
N SER A 13 -14.20 -3.15 -42.39
CA SER A 13 -13.32 -3.48 -41.25
C SER A 13 -12.99 -2.24 -40.42
N ALA A 14 -12.73 -1.10 -41.06
CA ALA A 14 -12.47 0.16 -40.38
C ALA A 14 -13.72 0.68 -39.64
N VAL A 15 -14.91 0.57 -40.24
CA VAL A 15 -16.17 0.90 -39.58
C VAL A 15 -16.44 -0.04 -38.40
N GLY A 16 -16.23 -1.34 -38.57
CA GLY A 16 -16.37 -2.32 -37.47
C GLY A 16 -15.42 -2.01 -36.30
N LEU A 17 -14.17 -1.66 -36.59
CA LEU A 17 -13.19 -1.26 -35.57
C LEU A 17 -13.63 0.01 -34.83
N LEU A 18 -14.11 1.02 -35.58
CA LEU A 18 -14.60 2.26 -34.98
C LEU A 18 -15.82 2.00 -34.07
N LEU A 19 -16.78 1.19 -34.52
CA LEU A 19 -17.95 0.83 -33.72
C LEU A 19 -17.55 0.07 -32.45
N LEU A 20 -16.57 -0.84 -32.54
CA LEU A 20 -16.04 -1.56 -31.37
C LEU A 20 -15.41 -0.59 -30.36
N VAL A 21 -14.58 0.33 -30.83
CA VAL A 21 -13.94 1.35 -30.00
C VAL A 21 -14.98 2.25 -29.32
N LEU A 22 -15.99 2.71 -30.07
CA LEU A 22 -17.07 3.53 -29.53
C LEU A 22 -17.93 2.75 -28.53
N ALA A 23 -18.18 1.46 -28.75
CA ALA A 23 -18.90 0.61 -27.82
C ALA A 23 -18.15 0.47 -26.49
N PHE A 24 -16.84 0.21 -26.52
CA PHE A 24 -16.03 0.17 -25.30
C PHE A 24 -15.97 1.52 -24.59
N ALA A 25 -15.83 2.62 -25.33
CA ALA A 25 -15.84 3.96 -24.75
C ALA A 25 -17.18 4.31 -24.09
N ALA A 26 -18.31 3.86 -24.68
CA ALA A 26 -19.64 4.03 -24.10
C ALA A 26 -19.87 3.17 -22.83
N LEU A 27 -19.02 2.16 -22.62
CA LEU A 27 -18.98 1.33 -21.40
C LEU A 27 -17.90 1.81 -20.40
N ASP A 28 -17.44 3.06 -20.54
CA ASP A 28 -16.41 3.70 -19.71
C ASP A 28 -15.01 3.05 -19.77
N TYR A 29 -14.75 2.18 -20.75
CA TYR A 29 -13.43 1.59 -20.97
C TYR A 29 -12.55 2.50 -21.85
N ALA A 30 -12.16 3.66 -21.31
CA ALA A 30 -11.40 4.68 -22.04
C ALA A 30 -10.08 4.15 -22.65
N VAL A 31 -9.43 3.17 -22.01
CA VAL A 31 -8.22 2.50 -22.52
C VAL A 31 -8.44 1.87 -23.89
N ALA A 32 -9.67 1.41 -24.20
CA ALA A 32 -9.98 0.77 -25.47
C ALA A 32 -9.80 1.71 -26.68
N LEU A 33 -9.91 3.03 -26.48
CA LEU A 33 -9.63 4.03 -27.51
C LEU A 33 -8.22 3.89 -28.10
N ALA A 34 -7.25 3.50 -27.28
CA ALA A 34 -5.87 3.26 -27.70
C ALA A 34 -5.58 1.77 -27.91
N ALA A 35 -6.02 0.93 -26.98
CA ALA A 35 -5.64 -0.49 -26.96
C ALA A 35 -6.24 -1.28 -28.13
N VAL A 36 -7.47 -1.00 -28.54
CA VAL A 36 -8.12 -1.73 -29.64
C VAL A 36 -7.47 -1.41 -30.99
N PRO A 37 -7.32 -0.14 -31.42
CA PRO A 37 -6.67 0.16 -32.71
C PRO A 37 -5.21 -0.30 -32.77
N VAL A 38 -4.44 -0.05 -31.72
CA VAL A 38 -3.02 -0.44 -31.66
C VAL A 38 -2.88 -1.95 -31.60
N GLY A 39 -3.71 -2.63 -30.81
CA GLY A 39 -3.72 -4.09 -30.70
C GLY A 39 -4.08 -4.77 -32.02
N VAL A 40 -5.10 -4.27 -32.73
CA VAL A 40 -5.48 -4.79 -34.05
C VAL A 40 -4.36 -4.57 -35.08
N LEU A 41 -3.75 -3.39 -35.12
CA LEU A 41 -2.63 -3.13 -36.02
C LEU A 41 -1.43 -4.03 -35.72
N ALA A 42 -1.09 -4.19 -34.43
CA ALA A 42 -0.02 -5.06 -34.00
C ALA A 42 -0.30 -6.53 -34.36
N ALA A 43 -1.54 -7.01 -34.19
CA ALA A 43 -1.94 -8.34 -34.61
C ALA A 43 -1.81 -8.52 -36.13
N LEU A 44 -2.33 -7.58 -36.93
CA LEU A 44 -2.19 -7.62 -38.39
C LEU A 44 -0.72 -7.72 -38.81
N LEU A 45 0.16 -6.90 -38.23
CA LEU A 45 1.58 -6.92 -38.53
C LEU A 45 2.28 -8.20 -38.03
N ALA A 46 1.87 -8.74 -36.88
CA ALA A 46 2.42 -9.99 -36.34
C ALA A 46 2.06 -11.22 -37.20
N PHE A 47 0.88 -11.22 -37.82
CA PHE A 47 0.40 -12.33 -38.66
C PHE A 47 0.65 -12.13 -40.16
N THR A 48 1.26 -11.00 -40.55
CA THR A 48 1.68 -10.75 -41.93
C THR A 48 2.88 -11.64 -42.29
N PRO A 49 2.80 -12.55 -43.29
CA PRO A 49 3.84 -13.52 -43.59
C PRO A 49 5.21 -12.89 -43.91
N GLU A 50 5.22 -11.72 -44.52
CA GLU A 50 6.41 -11.00 -45.00
C GLU A 50 7.24 -10.35 -43.87
N ILE A 51 6.70 -10.28 -42.65
CA ILE A 51 7.38 -9.64 -41.52
C ILE A 51 8.42 -10.59 -40.90
N PRO A 52 9.71 -10.19 -40.82
CA PRO A 52 10.78 -10.96 -40.18
C PRO A 52 10.51 -11.27 -38.70
N SER A 53 11.04 -12.39 -38.20
CA SER A 53 10.83 -12.86 -36.84
C SER A 53 11.10 -11.82 -35.73
N PRO A 54 12.19 -11.00 -35.78
CA PRO A 54 12.43 -9.99 -34.75
C PRO A 54 11.35 -8.89 -34.69
N GLN A 55 10.84 -8.46 -35.86
CA GLN A 55 9.77 -7.48 -35.96
C GLN A 55 8.44 -8.09 -35.51
N ARG A 56 8.20 -9.36 -35.84
CA ARG A 56 7.04 -10.11 -35.39
C ARG A 56 6.98 -10.21 -33.87
N LEU A 57 8.10 -10.51 -33.22
CA LEU A 57 8.18 -10.54 -31.75
C LEU A 57 7.84 -9.17 -31.15
N LEU A 58 8.34 -8.08 -31.73
CA LEU A 58 8.01 -6.73 -31.29
C LEU A 58 6.50 -6.44 -31.39
N TRP A 59 5.85 -6.81 -32.49
CA TRP A 59 4.41 -6.64 -32.63
C TRP A 59 3.60 -7.55 -31.70
N LEU A 60 4.08 -8.76 -31.40
CA LEU A 60 3.48 -9.62 -30.38
C LEU A 60 3.61 -9.01 -28.98
N MET A 61 4.72 -8.36 -28.65
CA MET A 61 4.88 -7.63 -27.38
C MET A 61 3.92 -6.46 -27.28
N VAL A 62 3.79 -5.64 -28.33
CA VAL A 62 2.86 -4.51 -28.38
C VAL A 62 1.41 -4.99 -28.30
N GLY A 63 1.04 -5.99 -29.11
CA GLY A 63 -0.30 -6.58 -29.10
C GLY A 63 -0.65 -7.23 -27.77
N GLY A 64 0.29 -7.97 -27.17
CA GLY A 64 0.14 -8.56 -25.84
C GLY A 64 -0.05 -7.50 -24.76
N ALA A 65 0.72 -6.40 -24.82
CA ALA A 65 0.55 -5.28 -23.89
C ALA A 65 -0.85 -4.64 -24.03
N MET A 66 -1.33 -4.39 -25.25
CA MET A 66 -2.68 -3.84 -25.47
C MET A 66 -3.79 -4.80 -25.02
N ALA A 67 -3.62 -6.10 -25.27
CA ALA A 67 -4.56 -7.12 -24.81
C ALA A 67 -4.61 -7.17 -23.27
N LEU A 68 -3.45 -7.16 -22.61
CA LEU A 68 -3.39 -7.11 -21.15
C LEU A 68 -4.02 -5.83 -20.59
N SER A 69 -3.78 -4.67 -21.18
CA SER A 69 -4.45 -3.42 -20.79
C SER A 69 -5.97 -3.56 -20.85
N LEU A 70 -6.53 -4.16 -21.91
CA LEU A 70 -7.98 -4.39 -22.02
C LEU A 70 -8.50 -5.41 -21.01
N VAL A 71 -7.77 -6.50 -20.80
CA VAL A 71 -8.15 -7.56 -19.85
C VAL A 71 -8.28 -7.00 -18.44
N VAL A 72 -7.36 -6.13 -18.02
CA VAL A 72 -7.39 -5.54 -16.67
C VAL A 72 -8.59 -4.62 -16.46
N GLU A 73 -9.07 -3.95 -17.51
CA GLU A 73 -10.28 -3.12 -17.42
C GLU A 73 -11.56 -3.97 -17.28
N ILE A 74 -11.59 -5.14 -17.91
CA ILE A 74 -12.77 -6.04 -17.91
C ILE A 74 -12.76 -6.97 -16.69
N ILE A 75 -11.58 -7.46 -16.31
CA ILE A 75 -11.35 -8.44 -15.25
C ILE A 75 -10.51 -7.76 -14.17
N VAL A 76 -11.18 -6.95 -13.35
CA VAL A 76 -10.57 -6.26 -12.20
C VAL A 76 -11.09 -6.88 -10.91
N LEU A 77 -10.20 -7.13 -9.95
CA LEU A 77 -10.60 -7.49 -8.59
C LEU A 77 -10.95 -6.22 -7.82
N ASP A 78 -12.05 -6.26 -7.07
CA ASP A 78 -12.49 -5.15 -6.22
C ASP A 78 -11.72 -5.08 -4.89
N GLY A 79 -11.73 -3.89 -4.29
CA GLY A 79 -11.04 -3.57 -3.03
C GLY A 79 -9.57 -3.15 -3.24
N ASP A 80 -9.01 -2.36 -2.31
CA ASP A 80 -7.69 -1.73 -2.51
C ASP A 80 -6.56 -2.76 -2.72
N ILE A 81 -6.47 -3.77 -1.84
CA ILE A 81 -5.47 -4.84 -1.97
C ILE A 81 -5.82 -5.80 -3.12
N GLY A 82 -7.10 -6.06 -3.36
CA GLY A 82 -7.57 -6.91 -4.46
C GLY A 82 -7.18 -6.33 -5.82
N ARG A 83 -7.45 -5.03 -6.01
CA ARG A 83 -7.15 -4.26 -7.22
C ARG A 83 -5.66 -4.25 -7.56
N MET A 84 -4.78 -4.27 -6.56
CA MET A 84 -3.33 -4.40 -6.82
C MET A 84 -3.00 -5.69 -7.58
N ASN A 85 -3.70 -6.80 -7.32
CA ASN A 85 -3.41 -8.07 -7.98
C ASN A 85 -3.76 -8.09 -9.47
N THR A 86 -4.70 -7.26 -9.93
CA THR A 86 -5.06 -7.14 -11.35
C THR A 86 -4.39 -5.91 -11.98
N VAL A 87 -4.51 -4.74 -11.39
CA VAL A 87 -3.97 -3.51 -11.97
C VAL A 87 -2.44 -3.53 -11.92
N PHE A 88 -1.85 -3.58 -10.73
CA PHE A 88 -0.39 -3.41 -10.61
C PHE A 88 0.39 -4.56 -11.28
N LYS A 89 0.02 -5.82 -11.02
CA LYS A 89 0.79 -6.98 -11.51
C LYS A 89 0.78 -7.11 -13.03
N PHE A 90 -0.36 -6.87 -13.67
CA PHE A 90 -0.47 -6.97 -15.13
C PHE A 90 0.06 -5.73 -15.82
N TYR A 91 -0.18 -4.52 -15.27
CA TYR A 91 0.42 -3.31 -15.84
C TYR A 91 1.95 -3.32 -15.74
N LEU A 92 2.55 -3.98 -14.75
CA LEU A 92 4.00 -4.20 -14.73
C LEU A 92 4.47 -4.97 -15.97
N GLN A 93 3.71 -5.97 -16.42
CA GLN A 93 4.01 -6.69 -17.66
C GLN A 93 3.78 -5.81 -18.89
N VAL A 94 2.69 -5.05 -18.94
CA VAL A 94 2.39 -4.09 -20.01
C VAL A 94 3.56 -3.09 -20.17
N TRP A 95 4.00 -2.47 -19.07
CA TRP A 95 5.10 -1.50 -19.08
C TRP A 95 6.42 -2.14 -19.50
N THR A 96 6.70 -3.35 -19.02
CA THR A 96 7.92 -4.09 -19.41
C THR A 96 7.94 -4.37 -20.91
N LEU A 97 6.86 -4.95 -21.45
CA LEU A 97 6.72 -5.24 -22.88
C LEU A 97 6.86 -3.98 -23.74
N LEU A 98 6.16 -2.90 -23.36
CA LEU A 98 6.22 -1.63 -24.09
C LEU A 98 7.59 -0.94 -23.98
N SER A 99 8.28 -1.04 -22.84
CA SER A 99 9.62 -0.44 -22.67
C SER A 99 10.65 -1.08 -23.60
N VAL A 100 10.63 -2.41 -23.72
CA VAL A 100 11.51 -3.16 -24.63
C VAL A 100 11.15 -2.85 -26.08
N ALA A 101 9.85 -2.88 -26.42
CA ALA A 101 9.38 -2.56 -27.77
C ALA A 101 9.75 -1.11 -28.16
N ALA A 102 9.63 -0.15 -27.24
CA ALA A 102 9.99 1.24 -27.45
C ALA A 102 11.50 1.42 -27.68
N ALA A 103 12.35 0.78 -26.87
CA ALA A 103 13.81 0.85 -27.02
C ALA A 103 14.28 0.31 -28.38
N VAL A 104 13.76 -0.84 -28.80
CA VAL A 104 14.09 -1.43 -30.11
C VAL A 104 13.55 -0.56 -31.25
N SER A 105 12.30 -0.10 -31.14
CA SER A 105 11.69 0.77 -32.14
C SER A 105 12.47 2.07 -32.32
N LEU A 106 12.94 2.68 -31.22
CA LEU A 106 13.75 3.89 -31.25
C LEU A 106 15.07 3.68 -32.02
N ALA A 107 15.75 2.56 -31.80
CA ALA A 107 16.98 2.22 -32.51
C ALA A 107 16.73 2.05 -34.02
N TRP A 108 15.68 1.30 -34.39
CA TRP A 108 15.33 1.08 -35.79
C TRP A 108 14.86 2.33 -36.52
N VAL A 109 14.08 3.18 -35.85
CA VAL A 109 13.65 4.47 -36.42
C VAL A 109 14.85 5.39 -36.59
N ARG A 110 15.80 5.41 -35.64
CA ARG A 110 17.03 6.19 -35.77
C ARG A 110 17.87 5.78 -36.97
N GLU A 111 18.00 4.49 -37.23
CA GLU A 111 18.71 3.97 -38.41
C GLU A 111 17.98 4.37 -39.70
N ARG A 112 16.66 4.10 -39.79
CA ARG A 112 15.85 4.45 -40.96
C ARG A 112 15.80 5.95 -41.25
N ALA A 113 15.76 6.77 -40.21
CA ALA A 113 15.69 8.22 -40.32
C ALA A 113 16.96 8.84 -40.93
N GLN A 114 18.07 8.10 -41.03
CA GLN A 114 19.27 8.58 -41.71
C GLN A 114 19.05 8.79 -43.21
N GLY A 115 18.17 8.00 -43.82
CA GLY A 115 17.81 8.11 -45.24
C GLY A 115 16.65 9.06 -45.53
N TRP A 116 16.05 9.68 -44.50
CA TRP A 116 14.95 10.63 -44.70
C TRP A 116 15.48 11.99 -45.15
N GLN A 117 14.63 12.73 -45.87
CA GLN A 117 14.88 14.14 -46.13
C GLN A 117 15.03 14.91 -44.80
N PRO A 118 15.79 16.03 -44.76
CA PRO A 118 16.06 16.76 -43.53
C PRO A 118 14.80 17.21 -42.78
N GLU A 119 13.79 17.73 -43.48
CA GLU A 119 12.61 18.33 -42.85
C GLU A 119 11.73 17.29 -42.09
N PRO A 120 11.29 16.15 -42.69
CA PRO A 120 10.54 15.13 -41.94
C PRO A 120 11.32 14.52 -40.78
N ARG A 121 12.64 14.37 -40.94
CA ARG A 121 13.52 13.88 -39.88
C ARG A 121 13.54 14.82 -38.69
N GLN A 122 13.70 16.12 -38.94
CA GLN A 122 13.68 17.13 -37.88
C GLN A 122 12.31 17.17 -37.19
N LEU A 123 11.22 17.16 -37.96
CA LEU A 123 9.87 17.14 -37.41
C LEU A 123 9.64 15.92 -36.51
N TRP A 124 10.02 14.73 -36.95
CA TRP A 124 9.90 13.51 -36.16
C TRP A 124 10.62 13.60 -34.81
N TRP A 125 11.88 14.04 -34.83
CA TRP A 125 12.66 14.16 -33.59
C TRP A 125 12.17 15.30 -32.70
N ALA A 126 11.66 16.40 -33.28
CA ALA A 126 11.02 17.47 -32.52
C ALA A 126 9.76 16.97 -31.80
N VAL A 127 8.90 16.21 -32.50
CA VAL A 127 7.71 15.58 -31.90
C VAL A 127 8.10 14.58 -30.82
N MET A 128 9.10 13.72 -31.08
CA MET A 128 9.58 12.76 -30.07
C MET A 128 10.15 13.45 -28.83
N ALA A 129 10.94 14.50 -29.02
CA ALA A 129 11.45 15.32 -27.91
C ALA A 129 10.30 15.98 -27.14
N ALA A 130 9.30 16.53 -27.82
CA ALA A 130 8.13 17.11 -27.19
C ALA A 130 7.33 16.07 -26.37
N LEU A 131 7.17 14.84 -26.86
CA LEU A 131 6.51 13.76 -26.12
C LEU A 131 7.31 13.32 -24.89
N ILE A 132 8.63 13.19 -25.01
CA ILE A 132 9.51 12.82 -23.89
C ILE A 132 9.51 13.93 -22.83
N LEU A 133 9.69 15.18 -23.24
CA LEU A 133 9.67 16.33 -22.34
C LEU A 133 8.29 16.51 -21.70
N GLY A 134 7.23 16.34 -22.49
CA GLY A 134 5.84 16.38 -22.04
C GLY A 134 5.54 15.29 -21.02
N GLY A 135 6.02 14.06 -21.25
CA GLY A 135 5.99 12.99 -20.26
C GLY A 135 6.75 13.38 -19.00
N ALA A 136 8.00 13.82 -19.15
CA ALA A 136 8.88 14.21 -18.04
C ALA A 136 8.34 15.38 -17.19
N LEU A 137 7.33 16.13 -17.65
CA LEU A 137 6.61 17.12 -16.82
C LEU A 137 6.02 16.48 -15.55
N PHE A 138 5.76 15.17 -15.54
CA PHE A 138 5.32 14.49 -14.31
C PHE A 138 6.32 14.66 -13.16
N LEU A 139 7.62 14.85 -13.43
CA LEU A 139 8.64 15.04 -12.41
C LEU A 139 8.43 16.36 -11.64
N PRO A 140 8.46 17.56 -12.28
CA PRO A 140 8.21 18.81 -11.56
C PRO A 140 6.78 18.92 -11.01
N TYR A 141 5.76 18.46 -11.75
CA TYR A 141 4.37 18.51 -11.25
C TYR A 141 4.10 17.51 -10.14
N GLY A 142 4.69 16.31 -10.21
CA GLY A 142 4.56 15.29 -9.18
C GLY A 142 5.20 15.70 -7.86
N ILE A 143 6.40 16.30 -7.91
CA ILE A 143 7.05 16.86 -6.72
C ILE A 143 6.16 17.94 -6.10
N ARG A 144 5.67 18.89 -6.89
CA ARG A 144 4.79 19.94 -6.39
C ARG A 144 3.50 19.38 -5.81
N ALA A 145 2.84 18.47 -6.50
CA ALA A 145 1.57 17.87 -6.06
C ALA A 145 1.73 17.18 -4.71
N ARG A 146 2.79 16.36 -4.54
CA ARG A 146 3.11 15.71 -3.26
C ARG A 146 3.54 16.71 -2.19
N ALA A 147 4.25 17.76 -2.58
CA ALA A 147 4.61 18.83 -1.66
C ALA A 147 3.39 19.63 -1.21
N THR A 148 2.32 19.77 -1.99
CA THR A 148 1.09 20.44 -1.53
C THR A 148 0.16 19.50 -0.77
N ASP A 149 0.15 18.22 -1.16
CA ASP A 149 -0.60 17.13 -0.54
C ASP A 149 0.18 16.53 0.65
N ARG A 150 0.45 17.36 1.66
CA ARG A 150 1.18 16.98 2.87
C ARG A 150 0.23 16.90 4.07
N MET A 151 0.56 16.06 5.06
CA MET A 151 -0.24 15.90 6.28
C MET A 151 -0.40 17.19 7.10
N SER A 152 0.56 18.12 7.02
CA SER A 152 0.43 19.46 7.61
C SER A 152 1.03 20.53 6.72
N SER A 153 0.23 21.54 6.36
CA SER A 153 0.64 22.69 5.55
C SER A 153 1.63 23.63 6.28
N GLN A 154 1.80 23.47 7.58
CA GLN A 154 2.66 24.32 8.41
C GLN A 154 4.15 23.96 8.32
N VAL A 155 4.47 22.75 7.83
CA VAL A 155 5.85 22.30 7.69
C VAL A 155 6.36 22.69 6.31
N GLY A 156 7.58 23.24 6.23
CA GLY A 156 8.27 23.53 4.98
C GLY A 156 8.92 22.30 4.33
N PRO A 157 9.74 22.45 3.27
CA PRO A 157 10.58 21.36 2.75
C PRO A 157 11.62 20.95 3.79
N THR A 158 11.66 19.67 4.16
CA THR A 158 12.61 19.10 5.13
C THR A 158 12.88 17.62 4.82
N LEU A 159 14.01 17.11 5.32
CA LEU A 159 14.35 15.69 5.33
C LEU A 159 13.91 15.00 6.62
N ASP A 160 13.38 15.74 7.60
CA ASP A 160 12.83 15.18 8.82
C ASP A 160 11.44 14.58 8.55
N GLY A 161 11.38 13.25 8.51
CA GLY A 161 10.16 12.49 8.28
C GLY A 161 9.12 12.59 9.39
N MET A 162 9.46 13.14 10.56
CA MET A 162 8.55 13.32 11.70
C MET A 162 8.08 14.77 11.88
N ALA A 163 8.70 15.75 11.23
CA ALA A 163 8.42 17.18 11.47
C ALA A 163 6.94 17.55 11.32
N PHE A 164 6.20 16.87 10.44
CA PHE A 164 4.75 17.11 10.28
C PHE A 164 3.94 16.80 11.53
N MET A 165 4.38 15.84 12.36
CA MET A 165 3.62 15.39 13.53
C MET A 165 3.46 16.49 14.59
N GLU A 166 4.40 17.43 14.67
CA GLU A 166 4.31 18.58 15.59
C GLU A 166 3.08 19.46 15.31
N HIS A 167 2.57 19.44 14.07
CA HIS A 167 1.52 20.34 13.60
C HIS A 167 0.32 19.63 12.98
N ALA A 168 0.38 18.31 12.81
CA ALA A 168 -0.66 17.54 12.15
C ALA A 168 -1.66 16.97 13.16
N ALA A 169 -2.87 16.77 12.66
CA ALA A 169 -3.89 15.95 13.30
C ALA A 169 -4.49 15.02 12.25
N ILE A 170 -4.99 13.89 12.73
CA ILE A 170 -5.75 12.91 11.93
C ILE A 170 -7.17 12.83 12.47
N PHE A 171 -8.10 12.32 11.66
CA PHE A 171 -9.44 11.97 12.11
C PHE A 171 -9.59 10.45 12.15
N ASP A 172 -9.62 9.88 13.36
CA ASP A 172 -9.64 8.43 13.56
C ASP A 172 -10.32 8.07 14.90
N GLY A 173 -10.64 6.80 15.12
CA GLY A 173 -11.26 6.31 16.35
C GLY A 173 -11.92 4.95 16.18
N ALA A 174 -12.39 4.37 17.29
CA ALA A 174 -13.16 3.14 17.26
C ALA A 174 -14.46 3.32 16.45
N PRO A 175 -14.80 2.40 15.52
CA PRO A 175 -15.99 2.51 14.68
C PRO A 175 -17.29 2.76 15.44
N GLU A 176 -17.43 2.18 16.64
CA GLU A 176 -18.63 2.27 17.47
C GLU A 176 -18.75 3.61 18.20
N ARG A 177 -17.64 4.34 18.37
CA ARG A 177 -17.58 5.65 19.05
C ARG A 177 -17.46 6.83 18.10
N GLY A 178 -17.17 6.57 16.83
CA GLY A 178 -16.98 7.57 15.79
C GLY A 178 -15.55 8.11 15.76
N SER A 179 -15.21 8.72 14.62
CA SER A 179 -13.91 9.38 14.44
C SER A 179 -13.83 10.67 15.24
N GLN A 180 -12.67 10.93 15.82
CA GLN A 180 -12.35 12.20 16.46
C GLN A 180 -11.01 12.73 15.96
N GLU A 181 -10.78 14.02 16.14
CA GLU A 181 -9.49 14.63 15.82
C GLU A 181 -8.44 14.20 16.84
N ILE A 182 -7.30 13.70 16.37
CA ILE A 182 -6.18 13.22 17.18
C ILE A 182 -4.94 14.00 16.76
N SER A 183 -4.44 14.86 17.65
CA SER A 183 -3.17 15.56 17.45
C SER A 183 -2.00 14.60 17.51
N LEU A 184 -1.04 14.75 16.60
CA LEU A 184 0.16 13.92 16.51
C LEU A 184 1.32 14.46 17.35
N ALA A 185 1.20 15.64 17.95
CA ALA A 185 2.29 16.29 18.70
C ALA A 185 2.70 15.49 19.95
N GLY A 186 1.73 14.81 20.60
CA GLY A 186 2.01 13.92 21.72
C GLY A 186 2.84 12.69 21.29
N ASP A 187 2.46 12.07 20.16
CA ASP A 187 3.22 10.97 19.57
C ASP A 187 4.63 11.42 19.16
N TYR A 188 4.78 12.61 18.57
CA TYR A 188 6.10 13.17 18.24
C TYR A 188 7.02 13.24 19.46
N ALA A 189 6.57 13.88 20.54
CA ALA A 189 7.37 14.07 21.75
C ALA A 189 7.72 12.74 22.42
N ALA A 190 6.76 11.82 22.51
CA ALA A 190 6.97 10.52 23.13
C ALA A 190 7.91 9.62 22.30
N ILE A 191 7.76 9.61 20.96
CA ILE A 191 8.64 8.86 20.06
C ILE A 191 10.08 9.38 20.16
N ARG A 192 10.28 10.70 20.19
CA ARG A 192 11.62 11.30 20.40
C ARG A 192 12.21 10.85 21.74
N TRP A 193 11.42 10.89 22.81
CA TRP A 193 11.88 10.41 24.11
C TRP A 193 12.28 8.92 24.09
N ILE A 194 11.51 8.07 23.42
CA ILE A 194 11.84 6.64 23.25
C ILE A 194 13.18 6.49 22.51
N GLN A 195 13.35 7.20 21.38
CA GLN A 195 14.59 7.16 20.58
C GLN A 195 15.83 7.58 21.39
N ASP A 196 15.67 8.57 22.28
CA ASP A 196 16.78 9.11 23.07
C ASP A 196 17.09 8.31 24.33
N THR A 197 16.09 7.60 24.89
CA THR A 197 16.18 7.04 26.25
C THR A 197 16.18 5.51 26.28
N VAL A 198 15.37 4.86 25.43
CA VAL A 198 15.19 3.41 25.47
C VAL A 198 16.36 2.71 24.79
N GLN A 199 16.98 1.76 25.49
CA GLN A 199 18.13 1.01 24.98
C GLN A 199 17.71 -0.39 24.54
N GLY A 200 18.37 -0.90 23.48
CA GLY A 200 18.10 -2.23 22.94
C GLY A 200 16.82 -2.30 22.11
N SER A 201 16.20 -3.48 22.06
CA SER A 201 14.96 -3.73 21.30
C SER A 201 13.84 -4.35 22.17
N PRO A 202 13.48 -3.72 23.30
CA PRO A 202 12.38 -4.19 24.14
C PRO A 202 11.04 -4.16 23.39
N VAL A 203 10.16 -5.12 23.68
CA VAL A 203 8.83 -5.19 23.07
C VAL A 203 7.93 -4.07 23.62
N ILE A 204 7.24 -3.39 22.71
CA ILE A 204 6.25 -2.37 23.02
C ILE A 204 4.83 -2.85 22.68
N LEU A 205 3.89 -2.60 23.60
CA LEU A 205 2.47 -2.68 23.33
C LEU A 205 1.99 -1.28 22.91
N GLU A 206 1.47 -1.19 21.70
CA GLU A 206 0.87 0.03 21.16
C GLU A 206 -0.49 -0.28 20.52
N GLY A 207 -1.37 0.73 20.46
CA GLY A 207 -2.70 0.60 19.88
C GLY A 207 -2.68 0.33 18.37
N ARG A 208 -3.76 -0.31 17.91
CA ARG A 208 -3.96 -0.66 16.49
C ARG A 208 -5.19 0.05 15.89
N GLY A 209 -5.11 0.34 14.61
CA GLY A 209 -6.28 0.73 13.81
C GLY A 209 -7.25 -0.45 13.61
N TYR A 210 -8.52 -0.14 13.36
CA TYR A 210 -9.54 -1.16 13.05
C TYR A 210 -9.39 -1.73 11.63
N ARG A 211 -8.76 -0.97 10.72
CA ARG A 211 -8.43 -1.35 9.34
C ARG A 211 -7.07 -0.81 8.90
N GLU A 212 -6.69 -1.10 7.67
CA GLU A 212 -5.46 -0.68 7.01
C GLU A 212 -5.42 0.84 6.74
N TYR A 213 -4.20 1.38 6.58
CA TYR A 213 -3.91 2.79 6.26
C TYR A 213 -4.45 3.80 7.26
N LEU A 214 -4.53 3.39 8.52
CA LEU A 214 -4.75 4.24 9.68
C LEU A 214 -3.44 4.49 10.41
N TRP A 215 -3.46 5.32 11.44
CA TRP A 215 -2.26 5.74 12.19
C TRP A 215 -1.74 4.68 13.18
N GLY A 216 -2.14 3.41 13.04
CA GLY A 216 -1.61 2.32 13.86
C GLY A 216 -0.12 2.02 13.60
N SER A 217 0.52 1.30 14.51
CA SER A 217 1.95 0.94 14.45
C SER A 217 2.93 2.13 14.39
N ARG A 218 2.47 3.36 14.65
CA ARG A 218 3.33 4.55 14.54
C ARG A 218 4.52 4.49 15.49
N VAL A 219 4.38 3.96 16.71
CA VAL A 219 5.49 4.01 17.67
C VAL A 219 6.60 3.08 17.23
N SER A 220 6.28 1.84 16.86
CA SER A 220 7.26 0.87 16.34
C SER A 220 7.88 1.31 15.01
N ILE A 221 7.11 1.91 14.09
CA ILE A 221 7.63 2.42 12.81
C ILE A 221 8.74 3.45 13.02
N TYR A 222 8.58 4.40 13.95
CA TYR A 222 9.55 5.47 14.14
C TYR A 222 10.65 5.14 15.16
N THR A 223 10.45 4.17 16.06
CA THR A 223 11.45 3.81 17.08
C THR A 223 12.28 2.57 16.72
N GLY A 224 11.78 1.71 15.83
CA GLY A 224 12.39 0.42 15.52
C GLY A 224 12.18 -0.63 16.61
N LEU A 225 11.42 -0.33 17.67
CA LEU A 225 11.08 -1.30 18.70
C LEU A 225 10.12 -2.37 18.15
N PRO A 226 10.31 -3.66 18.50
CA PRO A 226 9.35 -4.69 18.13
C PRO A 226 8.01 -4.44 18.84
N ALA A 227 6.91 -4.51 18.09
CA ALA A 227 5.56 -4.44 18.64
C ALA A 227 4.91 -5.83 18.75
N VAL A 228 3.96 -6.00 19.67
CA VAL A 228 3.14 -7.23 19.78
C VAL A 228 2.46 -7.55 18.43
N LEU A 229 2.03 -6.51 17.72
CA LEU A 229 1.42 -6.59 16.40
C LEU A 229 1.82 -5.36 15.56
N GLY A 230 2.43 -5.60 14.40
CA GLY A 230 2.65 -4.58 13.37
C GLY A 230 1.45 -4.42 12.41
N TRP A 231 1.66 -3.80 11.24
CA TRP A 231 0.59 -3.66 10.26
C TRP A 231 0.04 -5.02 9.80
N ARG A 232 -1.25 -5.26 10.08
CA ARG A 232 -1.93 -6.56 9.98
C ARG A 232 -1.63 -7.30 8.68
N TRP A 233 -1.77 -6.64 7.55
CA TRP A 233 -1.74 -7.33 6.26
C TRP A 233 -0.33 -7.68 5.78
N HIS A 234 0.71 -6.99 6.28
CA HIS A 234 2.10 -7.40 6.08
C HIS A 234 2.40 -8.62 6.95
N GLN A 235 1.84 -8.68 8.16
CA GLN A 235 1.96 -9.87 9.00
C GLN A 235 1.30 -11.07 8.33
N VAL A 236 0.08 -10.93 7.80
CA VAL A 236 -0.59 -12.04 7.09
C VAL A 236 0.21 -12.49 5.86
N GLN A 237 0.77 -11.56 5.09
CA GLN A 237 1.61 -11.90 3.93
C GLN A 237 2.92 -12.59 4.33
N GLN A 238 3.58 -12.13 5.40
CA GLN A 238 4.81 -12.75 5.93
C GLN A 238 4.55 -14.15 6.48
N TYR A 239 3.39 -14.35 7.10
CA TYR A 239 2.95 -15.62 7.66
C TYR A 239 2.01 -16.39 6.72
N ALA A 240 2.11 -16.20 5.41
CA ALA A 240 1.20 -16.85 4.44
C ALA A 240 1.23 -18.39 4.48
N ALA A 241 2.26 -18.99 5.08
CA ALA A 241 2.36 -20.44 5.30
C ALA A 241 1.76 -20.91 6.65
N LEU A 242 1.33 -19.98 7.52
CA LEU A 242 0.66 -20.27 8.78
C LEU A 242 -0.84 -20.00 8.68
N PRO A 243 -1.66 -20.56 9.58
CA PRO A 243 -3.05 -20.17 9.70
C PRO A 243 -3.19 -18.65 9.93
N GLU A 244 -4.14 -18.01 9.23
CA GLU A 244 -4.44 -16.58 9.40
C GLU A 244 -4.78 -16.23 10.87
N THR A 245 -5.25 -17.22 11.62
CA THR A 245 -5.59 -17.12 13.05
C THR A 245 -4.43 -16.64 13.91
N VAL A 246 -3.18 -16.88 13.52
CA VAL A 246 -2.01 -16.43 14.30
C VAL A 246 -1.96 -14.90 14.40
N VAL A 247 -2.28 -14.21 13.31
CA VAL A 247 -2.31 -12.73 13.30
C VAL A 247 -3.55 -12.22 14.03
N SER A 248 -4.70 -12.88 13.86
CA SER A 248 -5.93 -12.49 14.54
C SER A 248 -5.84 -12.65 16.06
N TRP A 249 -5.17 -13.68 16.58
CA TRP A 249 -4.99 -13.85 18.02
C TRP A 249 -4.18 -12.72 18.66
N ARG A 250 -3.10 -12.28 18.01
CA ARG A 250 -2.32 -11.11 18.46
C ARG A 250 -3.15 -9.83 18.42
N GLN A 251 -3.97 -9.68 17.39
CA GLN A 251 -4.93 -8.59 17.27
C GLN A 251 -5.92 -8.55 18.43
N ASP A 252 -6.47 -9.71 18.79
CA ASP A 252 -7.44 -9.84 19.87
C ASP A 252 -6.76 -9.61 21.22
N ASP A 253 -5.57 -10.15 21.44
CA ASP A 253 -4.82 -9.93 22.68
C ASP A 253 -4.43 -8.46 22.88
N VAL A 254 -4.03 -7.73 21.83
CA VAL A 254 -3.76 -6.28 21.95
C VAL A 254 -5.03 -5.54 22.37
N SER A 255 -6.15 -5.80 21.69
CA SER A 255 -7.44 -5.18 22.02
C SER A 255 -7.93 -5.53 23.42
N ASP A 256 -7.80 -6.79 23.83
CA ASP A 256 -8.19 -7.29 25.15
C ASP A 256 -7.29 -6.68 26.23
N CYS A 257 -5.97 -6.60 26.01
CA CYS A 257 -5.06 -5.96 26.95
C CYS A 257 -5.41 -4.49 27.19
N TYR A 258 -5.86 -3.75 26.17
CA TYR A 258 -6.29 -2.37 26.36
C TYR A 258 -7.70 -2.23 26.95
N ASN A 259 -8.64 -3.13 26.66
CA ASN A 259 -10.04 -3.01 27.07
C ASN A 259 -10.41 -3.74 28.37
N THR A 260 -9.72 -4.83 28.73
CA THR A 260 -10.04 -5.58 29.95
C THR A 260 -9.88 -4.70 31.19
N THR A 261 -10.69 -4.94 32.22
CA THR A 261 -10.50 -4.36 33.56
C THR A 261 -9.84 -5.35 34.52
N ASP A 262 -9.63 -6.59 34.09
CA ASP A 262 -8.92 -7.62 34.88
C ASP A 262 -7.40 -7.44 34.75
N ALA A 263 -6.78 -6.98 35.85
CA ALA A 263 -5.34 -6.82 35.97
C ALA A 263 -4.58 -8.12 35.65
N SER A 264 -5.06 -9.27 36.10
CA SER A 264 -4.41 -10.57 35.85
C SER A 264 -4.45 -10.95 34.38
N ARG A 265 -5.55 -10.63 33.69
CA ARG A 265 -5.67 -10.84 32.24
C ARG A 265 -4.67 -9.96 31.48
N ALA A 266 -4.60 -8.67 31.80
CA ALA A 266 -3.64 -7.75 31.18
C ALA A 266 -2.19 -8.23 31.41
N LEU A 267 -1.80 -8.53 32.64
CA LEU A 267 -0.46 -9.02 32.98
C LEU A 267 -0.12 -10.34 32.26
N SER A 268 -1.10 -11.23 32.06
CA SER A 268 -0.88 -12.48 31.29
C SER A 268 -0.56 -12.22 29.82
N ILE A 269 -1.15 -11.20 29.21
CA ILE A 269 -0.87 -10.80 27.83
C ILE A 269 0.50 -10.13 27.74
N LEU A 270 0.81 -9.22 28.67
CA LEU A 270 2.12 -8.58 28.75
C LEU A 270 3.24 -9.62 28.90
N ALA A 271 3.04 -10.63 29.75
CA ALA A 271 3.98 -11.73 29.96
C ALA A 271 4.15 -12.59 28.70
N ARG A 272 3.05 -12.93 28.02
CA ARG A 272 3.04 -13.77 26.81
C ARG A 272 3.93 -13.22 25.70
N TYR A 273 3.95 -11.90 25.55
CA TYR A 273 4.70 -11.23 24.49
C TYR A 273 5.98 -10.55 24.96
N ASP A 274 6.38 -10.78 26.22
CA ASP A 274 7.54 -10.15 26.85
C ASP A 274 7.52 -8.62 26.70
N VAL A 275 6.34 -8.02 26.90
CA VAL A 275 6.15 -6.58 26.77
C VAL A 275 6.92 -5.88 27.88
N ARG A 276 7.81 -4.96 27.49
CA ARG A 276 8.52 -4.10 28.43
C ARG A 276 7.87 -2.74 28.56
N TYR A 277 7.28 -2.20 27.48
CA TYR A 277 6.64 -0.89 27.49
C TYR A 277 5.19 -0.96 27.02
N VAL A 278 4.29 -0.29 27.75
CA VAL A 278 2.90 -0.08 27.35
C VAL A 278 2.72 1.40 27.02
N TYR A 279 2.25 1.68 25.81
CA TYR A 279 2.04 3.04 25.32
C TYR A 279 0.55 3.43 25.43
N VAL A 280 0.25 4.59 26.01
CA VAL A 280 -1.13 5.13 26.12
C VAL A 280 -1.16 6.62 25.73
N GLY A 281 -1.43 6.89 24.46
CA GLY A 281 -1.59 8.23 23.90
C GLY A 281 -3.03 8.59 23.53
N ALA A 282 -3.17 9.67 22.76
CA ALA A 282 -4.47 10.09 22.23
C ALA A 282 -5.08 9.03 21.30
N TYR A 283 -4.23 8.31 20.56
CA TYR A 283 -4.68 7.23 19.67
C TYR A 283 -5.31 6.07 20.44
N GLU A 284 -4.66 5.57 21.49
CA GLU A 284 -5.23 4.51 22.34
C GLU A 284 -6.54 4.97 23.01
N ARG A 285 -6.61 6.22 23.48
CA ARG A 285 -7.84 6.77 24.08
C ARG A 285 -8.99 6.92 23.07
N ALA A 286 -8.68 7.08 21.79
CA ALA A 286 -9.68 7.08 20.72
C ALA A 286 -10.23 5.67 20.41
N TYR A 287 -9.46 4.63 20.73
CA TYR A 287 -9.73 3.26 20.30
C TYR A 287 -10.19 2.32 21.40
N TYR A 288 -9.84 2.59 22.67
CA TYR A 288 -10.09 1.66 23.79
C TYR A 288 -10.92 2.28 24.91
N ASP A 289 -11.57 1.44 25.69
CA ASP A 289 -12.47 1.85 26.78
C ASP A 289 -11.67 2.55 27.90
N PRO A 290 -12.08 3.75 28.35
CA PRO A 290 -11.41 4.44 29.46
C PRO A 290 -11.29 3.59 30.74
N ALA A 291 -12.29 2.76 31.06
CA ALA A 291 -12.25 1.87 32.22
C ALA A 291 -11.17 0.79 32.07
N GLY A 292 -10.99 0.30 30.83
CA GLY A 292 -9.86 -0.56 30.50
C GLY A 292 -8.54 0.17 30.70
N LEU A 293 -8.37 1.36 30.12
CA LEU A 293 -7.11 2.10 30.19
C LEU A 293 -6.68 2.48 31.61
N ALA A 294 -7.63 2.81 32.49
CA ALA A 294 -7.37 3.20 33.88
C ALA A 294 -6.60 2.14 34.68
N LYS A 295 -6.72 0.86 34.32
CA LYS A 295 -6.01 -0.22 35.02
C LYS A 295 -4.49 -0.07 34.99
N PHE A 296 -3.92 0.60 33.97
CA PHE A 296 -2.47 0.76 33.89
C PHE A 296 -1.94 1.70 34.98
N ASP A 297 -2.74 2.69 35.37
CA ASP A 297 -2.46 3.52 36.54
C ASP A 297 -2.54 2.66 37.82
N ASP A 298 -3.60 1.85 37.98
CA ASP A 298 -3.75 0.96 39.14
C ASP A 298 -2.58 -0.03 39.27
N LEU A 299 -2.10 -0.58 38.15
CA LEU A 299 -0.95 -1.47 38.11
C LEU A 299 0.37 -0.74 38.44
N ALA A 300 0.48 0.54 38.09
CA ALA A 300 1.62 1.37 38.47
C ALA A 300 1.60 1.68 39.97
N ASP A 301 0.44 1.99 40.53
CA ASP A 301 0.26 2.21 41.98
C ASP A 301 0.57 0.96 42.81
N GLN A 302 0.29 -0.22 42.26
CA GLN A 302 0.65 -1.52 42.84
C GLN A 302 2.15 -1.86 42.68
N GLY A 303 2.94 -1.05 41.98
CA GLY A 303 4.36 -1.27 41.74
C GLY A 303 4.67 -2.38 40.72
N LEU A 304 3.66 -2.84 39.96
CA LEU A 304 3.85 -3.83 38.90
C LEU A 304 4.34 -3.18 37.60
N LEU A 305 3.88 -1.95 37.37
CA LEU A 305 4.34 -1.06 36.32
C LEU A 305 5.03 0.16 36.93
N ARG A 306 5.81 0.87 36.11
CA ARG A 306 6.39 2.17 36.45
C ARG A 306 6.12 3.17 35.34
N VAL A 307 5.57 4.32 35.67
CA VAL A 307 5.45 5.42 34.69
C VAL A 307 6.85 5.96 34.40
N VAL A 308 7.29 5.84 33.14
CA VAL A 308 8.61 6.32 32.68
C VAL A 308 8.51 7.58 31.82
N TYR A 309 7.33 7.87 31.29
CA TYR A 309 7.03 9.09 30.56
C TYR A 309 5.58 9.50 30.83
N ASN A 310 5.36 10.78 31.15
CA ASN A 310 4.05 11.39 31.29
C ASN A 310 4.13 12.86 30.86
N ALA A 311 3.91 13.12 29.58
CA ALA A 311 3.91 14.47 29.02
C ALA A 311 3.11 14.52 27.72
N GLN A 312 2.63 15.70 27.34
CA GLN A 312 1.91 15.94 26.07
C GLN A 312 0.73 14.98 25.83
N GLY A 313 0.06 14.57 26.91
CA GLY A 313 -1.02 13.59 26.81
C GLY A 313 -0.54 12.22 26.33
N VAL A 314 0.68 11.79 26.64
CA VAL A 314 1.10 10.40 26.44
C VAL A 314 1.66 9.88 27.75
N MET A 315 1.22 8.68 28.12
CA MET A 315 1.76 7.92 29.24
C MET A 315 2.45 6.66 28.72
N ILE A 316 3.68 6.41 29.16
CA ILE A 316 4.41 5.18 28.87
C ILE A 316 4.72 4.50 30.20
N TYR A 317 4.28 3.25 30.30
CA TYR A 317 4.50 2.39 31.46
C TYR A 317 5.59 1.38 31.11
N GLU A 318 6.55 1.20 32.02
CA GLU A 318 7.52 0.13 31.98
C GLU A 318 7.08 -1.03 32.87
N VAL A 319 7.11 -2.24 32.35
CA VAL A 319 6.93 -3.46 33.16
C VAL A 319 8.17 -3.67 34.01
N VAL A 320 8.01 -3.56 35.32
CA VAL A 320 9.10 -3.72 36.32
C VAL A 320 8.96 -4.96 37.17
N ALA A 321 7.77 -5.57 37.21
CA ALA A 321 7.53 -6.83 37.89
C ALA A 321 8.04 -8.05 37.09
N ASP A 322 8.44 -9.10 37.81
CA ASP A 322 8.61 -10.42 37.23
C ASP A 322 7.23 -11.03 36.92
N LEU A 323 6.91 -11.13 35.63
CA LEU A 323 5.63 -11.64 35.17
C LEU A 323 5.60 -13.17 34.97
N SER A 324 6.62 -13.91 35.41
CA SER A 324 6.69 -15.38 35.28
C SER A 324 5.46 -16.10 35.86
N ALA A 325 4.87 -15.60 36.94
CA ALA A 325 3.64 -16.13 37.52
C ALA A 325 2.40 -15.97 36.61
N TYR A 326 2.41 -15.00 35.71
CA TYR A 326 1.34 -14.71 34.75
C TYR A 326 1.60 -15.34 33.37
N ALA A 327 2.85 -15.71 33.08
CA ALA A 327 3.25 -16.50 31.93
C ALA A 327 2.75 -17.95 32.08
N ARG A 328 1.43 -18.15 32.10
CA ARG A 328 0.88 -19.50 31.99
C ARG A 328 1.28 -20.06 30.62
N HIS A 329 1.98 -21.19 30.63
CA HIS A 329 2.13 -22.05 29.45
C HIS A 329 0.75 -22.21 28.79
N PRO A 330 0.66 -22.20 27.45
CA PRO A 330 -0.61 -22.31 26.77
C PRO A 330 -1.22 -23.69 27.06
N SER A 331 -2.10 -23.76 28.06
CA SER A 331 -3.20 -24.70 27.98
C SER A 331 -4.18 -24.08 26.98
N HIS A 332 -4.06 -24.48 25.73
CA HIS A 332 -5.07 -24.26 24.69
C HIS A 332 -6.41 -24.77 25.23
N ASN A 333 -7.19 -23.87 25.80
CA ASN A 333 -8.56 -24.11 26.21
C ASN A 333 -9.32 -22.78 26.20
N SER A 334 -9.11 -22.02 25.12
CA SER A 334 -10.05 -20.96 24.78
C SER A 334 -11.16 -21.59 23.95
N SER A 335 -12.40 -21.18 24.19
CA SER A 335 -13.59 -21.62 23.45
C SER A 335 -13.49 -21.45 21.92
N ALA A 336 -12.50 -20.73 21.41
CA ALA A 336 -12.19 -20.62 19.99
C ALA A 336 -11.67 -21.95 19.38
N ASP A 337 -10.96 -22.78 20.15
CA ASP A 337 -10.37 -24.03 19.62
C ASP A 337 -11.46 -25.07 19.26
N ARG A 338 -12.59 -25.08 19.99
CA ARG A 338 -13.73 -25.96 19.70
C ARG A 338 -14.50 -25.57 18.43
N VAL A 339 -14.41 -24.31 18.01
CA VAL A 339 -15.16 -23.82 16.84
C VAL A 339 -14.42 -24.14 15.53
N TYR A 340 -13.09 -24.32 15.59
CA TYR A 340 -12.26 -24.42 14.39
C TYR A 340 -11.41 -25.69 14.26
N GLY A 341 -11.61 -26.70 15.12
CA GLY A 341 -11.19 -28.08 14.85
C GLY A 341 -9.67 -28.28 14.69
N LEU A 342 -8.87 -27.55 15.46
CA LEU A 342 -7.42 -27.73 15.54
C LEU A 342 -7.04 -28.56 16.79
N GLU A 343 -7.67 -29.72 16.95
CA GLU A 343 -7.18 -30.79 17.80
C GLU A 343 -6.65 -31.90 16.87
N GLU A 344 -5.35 -32.18 16.95
CA GLU A 344 -4.82 -33.51 16.56
C GLU A 344 -5.10 -34.51 17.67
#